data_AF-A0A9D8AK57-F1
#
_entry.id   AF-A0A9D8AK57-F1
#
_cell.length_a   1.000
_cell.length_b   1.000
_cell.length_c   1.000
_cell.angle_alpha   90.00
_cell.angle_beta   90.00
_cell.angle_gamma   90.00
#
_symmetry.space_group_name_H-M   'P 1'
#
loop_
_entity.id
_entity.type
_entity.pdbx_description
1 polymer ?
#
loop_
_entity_poly.entity_id
_entity_poly.type
_entity_poly.pdbx_seq_one_letter_code
_entity_poly.pdbx_strand_id
1 'polypeptide(L)'
;MAYSGKEKVHKGYKTQRRLVMPGQTTIYFHDATGRVVYFSLEEGQGDLRQNIVDISQEFQTQFNEQITPLIVSDRESWCVEHFVEMSGYRFVTWEKNTYKKEINELSDDLFSDIVIVNERPYRFYEFPEKKQYQNADKTVSVALRRIVIWNLESNTRPVCVSNDAIEKDKIFLGQNMLGRWGASENGFKHMGDRFNLNYVPLIKVTEDSENQEMKNPLFKQTSAKKRTIENGLQKIINTLADVAEIYNKDGSVRSNSKRQRLLHERSELEDELAAVKEQLKEIPERINLKDETDGEKSFKVIDQETKNLFDLVQSMVWNARRTLIDMLKRHYSDKRDLVNLLDHISRCHGWVKTTHHAVFVQLEPLDVPRYRAAQKGLINELNSLKACLPNGKVFKFSVGNKKET
;
A
#
# COMPACT_ATOMS: atom_id res chain seq x y z
N MET A 1 5.93 -11.60 3.66
CA MET A 1 6.47 -12.73 4.46
C MET A 1 7.90 -12.42 4.94
N ALA A 2 8.27 -12.80 6.17
CA ALA A 2 9.67 -12.74 6.61
C ALA A 2 10.29 -14.15 6.56
N TYR A 3 11.49 -14.26 5.98
CA TYR A 3 12.30 -15.46 5.92
C TYR A 3 13.39 -15.42 7.01
N SER A 4 13.56 -16.55 7.71
CA SER A 4 14.55 -16.70 8.79
C SER A 4 15.50 -17.87 8.57
N GLY A 5 15.53 -18.44 7.36
CA GLY A 5 16.50 -19.50 7.03
C GLY A 5 17.89 -18.95 6.71
N LYS A 6 18.79 -19.84 6.29
CA LYS A 6 20.21 -19.53 6.09
C LYS A 6 20.56 -19.01 4.69
N GLU A 7 19.64 -19.13 3.74
CA GLU A 7 19.88 -18.72 2.36
C GLU A 7 19.82 -17.20 2.20
N LYS A 8 20.63 -16.68 1.26
CA LYS A 8 20.60 -15.26 0.92
C LYS A 8 19.39 -15.03 0.02
N VAL A 9 18.39 -14.32 0.51
CA VAL A 9 17.17 -13.98 -0.24
C VAL A 9 16.98 -12.47 -0.24
N HIS A 10 16.22 -11.96 -1.21
CA HIS A 10 15.90 -10.54 -1.28
C HIS A 10 15.15 -10.06 -0.03
N LYS A 11 15.24 -8.76 0.24
CA LYS A 11 14.61 -8.13 1.40
C LYS A 11 13.43 -7.27 0.99
N GLY A 12 12.36 -7.31 1.78
CA GLY A 12 11.19 -6.44 1.66
C GLY A 12 10.96 -5.68 2.97
N TYR A 13 10.26 -4.53 2.89
CA TYR A 13 9.86 -3.79 4.08
C TYR A 13 8.61 -4.42 4.70
N LYS A 14 8.68 -4.80 5.98
CA LYS A 14 7.55 -5.36 6.72
C LYS A 14 6.89 -4.31 7.60
N THR A 15 5.77 -3.74 7.15
CA THR A 15 5.05 -2.65 7.83
C THR A 15 4.69 -2.97 9.28
N GLN A 16 4.21 -4.19 9.58
CA GLN A 16 3.86 -4.62 10.94
C GLN A 16 5.04 -4.57 11.92
N ARG A 17 6.26 -4.79 11.42
CA ARG A 17 7.49 -4.77 12.23
C ARG A 17 8.31 -3.49 12.05
N ARG A 18 7.94 -2.65 11.08
CA ARG A 18 8.65 -1.44 10.66
C ARG A 18 10.14 -1.67 10.31
N LEU A 19 10.44 -2.83 9.74
CA LEU A 19 11.82 -3.28 9.46
C LEU A 19 11.93 -3.91 8.08
N VAL A 20 13.08 -3.71 7.44
CA VAL A 20 13.48 -4.43 6.22
C VAL A 20 13.95 -5.82 6.63
N MET A 21 13.30 -6.87 6.09
CA MET A 21 13.58 -8.26 6.42
C MET A 21 13.74 -9.09 5.14
N PRO A 22 14.60 -10.13 5.14
CA PRO A 22 14.60 -11.12 4.07
C PRO A 22 13.21 -11.73 3.89
N GLY A 23 12.79 -11.99 2.66
CA GLY A 23 11.51 -12.62 2.36
C GLY A 23 10.86 -12.14 1.07
N GLN A 24 9.54 -12.17 1.06
CA GLN A 24 8.70 -11.87 -0.11
C GLN A 24 7.61 -10.88 0.26
N THR A 25 7.07 -10.18 -0.72
CA THR A 25 5.95 -9.26 -0.57
C THR A 25 4.75 -9.80 -1.31
N THR A 26 3.57 -9.76 -0.69
CA THR A 26 2.33 -10.13 -1.38
C THR A 26 1.55 -8.85 -1.65
N ILE A 27 1.20 -8.62 -2.91
CA ILE A 27 0.38 -7.49 -3.33
C ILE A 27 -1.03 -8.03 -3.56
N TYR A 28 -2.04 -7.40 -2.93
CA TYR A 28 -3.44 -7.79 -3.10
C TYR A 28 -4.21 -6.66 -3.75
N PHE A 29 -5.00 -7.01 -4.75
CA PHE A 29 -5.93 -6.12 -5.42
C PHE A 29 -7.35 -6.44 -4.96
N HIS A 30 -8.07 -5.39 -4.60
CA HIS A 30 -9.45 -5.49 -4.14
C HIS A 30 -10.37 -4.73 -5.08
N ASP A 31 -11.60 -5.22 -5.24
CA ASP A 31 -12.66 -4.43 -5.85
C ASP A 31 -13.11 -3.28 -4.91
N ALA A 32 -13.99 -2.41 -5.42
CA ALA A 32 -14.55 -1.30 -4.64
C ALA A 32 -15.33 -1.74 -3.37
N THR A 33 -15.69 -3.03 -3.27
CA THR A 33 -16.39 -3.60 -2.12
C THR A 33 -15.44 -4.24 -1.10
N GLY A 34 -14.13 -4.23 -1.37
CA GLY A 34 -13.10 -4.81 -0.52
C GLY A 34 -12.96 -6.33 -0.66
N ARG A 35 -13.45 -6.93 -1.76
CA ARG A 35 -13.20 -8.35 -2.09
C ARG A 35 -11.89 -8.48 -2.83
N VAL A 36 -11.10 -9.49 -2.51
CA VAL A 36 -9.85 -9.79 -3.24
C VAL A 36 -10.22 -10.30 -4.62
N VAL A 37 -9.74 -9.64 -5.66
CA VAL A 37 -9.94 -10.05 -7.06
C VAL A 37 -8.69 -10.65 -7.67
N TYR A 38 -7.53 -10.23 -7.17
CA TYR A 38 -6.23 -10.70 -7.64
C TYR A 38 -5.18 -10.52 -6.53
N PHE A 39 -4.13 -11.34 -6.55
CA PHE A 39 -2.95 -11.14 -5.74
C PHE A 39 -1.72 -11.68 -6.46
N SER A 40 -0.57 -11.09 -6.16
CA SER A 40 0.74 -11.54 -6.65
C SER A 40 1.73 -11.68 -5.51
N LEU A 41 2.62 -12.66 -5.62
CA LEU A 41 3.70 -12.89 -4.67
C LEU A 41 5.02 -12.53 -5.32
N GLU A 42 5.73 -11.60 -4.68
CA GLU A 42 6.90 -10.94 -5.23
C GLU A 42 8.15 -11.26 -4.42
N GLU A 43 9.28 -11.41 -5.10
CA GLU A 43 10.58 -11.50 -4.45
C GLU A 43 10.98 -10.18 -3.77
N GLY A 44 11.43 -10.27 -2.51
CA GLY A 44 11.86 -9.09 -1.76
C GLY A 44 10.74 -8.08 -1.58
N GLN A 45 10.96 -6.86 -2.05
CA GLN A 45 9.98 -5.77 -2.02
C GLN A 45 8.96 -5.86 -3.15
N GLY A 46 9.29 -6.55 -4.25
CA GLY A 46 8.52 -6.54 -5.49
C GLY A 46 8.54 -5.20 -6.22
N ASP A 47 7.89 -5.18 -7.38
CA ASP A 47 7.63 -3.97 -8.14
C ASP A 47 6.13 -3.68 -8.20
N LEU A 48 5.67 -2.80 -7.29
CA LEU A 48 4.27 -2.36 -7.25
C LEU A 48 3.83 -1.72 -8.57
N ARG A 49 4.71 -0.98 -9.25
CA ARG A 49 4.35 -0.24 -10.47
C ARG A 49 4.17 -1.20 -11.61
N GLN A 50 5.10 -2.13 -11.78
CA GLN A 50 4.98 -3.17 -12.80
C GLN A 50 3.72 -4.02 -12.56
N ASN A 51 3.46 -4.42 -11.32
CA ASN A 51 2.24 -5.16 -10.97
C ASN A 51 0.94 -4.42 -11.33
N ILE A 52 0.92 -3.08 -11.22
CA ILE A 52 -0.22 -2.26 -11.63
C ILE A 52 -0.38 -2.26 -13.16
N VAL A 53 0.71 -2.25 -13.92
CA VAL A 53 0.68 -2.37 -15.39
C VAL A 53 0.19 -3.75 -15.79
N ASP A 54 0.80 -4.80 -15.23
CA ASP A 54 0.53 -6.20 -15.56
C ASP A 54 -0.95 -6.54 -15.34
N ILE A 55 -1.51 -6.18 -14.17
CA ILE A 55 -2.92 -6.42 -13.90
C ILE A 55 -3.82 -5.61 -14.84
N SER A 56 -3.46 -4.38 -15.19
CA SER A 56 -4.27 -3.56 -16.10
C SER A 56 -4.31 -4.19 -17.50
N GLN A 57 -3.18 -4.75 -17.95
CA GLN A 57 -3.05 -5.49 -19.20
C GLN A 57 -3.81 -6.83 -19.16
N GLU A 58 -3.69 -7.57 -18.05
CA GLU A 58 -4.38 -8.84 -17.85
C GLU A 58 -5.90 -8.64 -17.91
N PHE A 59 -6.41 -7.59 -17.27
CA PHE A 59 -7.85 -7.27 -17.32
C PHE A 59 -8.33 -6.96 -18.74
N GLN A 60 -7.56 -6.17 -19.49
CA GLN A 60 -7.89 -5.84 -20.87
C GLN A 60 -7.90 -7.06 -21.80
N THR A 61 -6.93 -7.96 -21.63
CA THR A 61 -6.74 -9.12 -22.52
C THR A 61 -7.64 -10.29 -22.18
N GLN A 62 -7.79 -10.63 -20.88
CA GLN A 62 -8.52 -11.84 -20.47
C GLN A 62 -10.03 -11.65 -20.39
N PHE A 63 -10.50 -10.48 -19.97
CA PHE A 63 -11.94 -10.24 -19.77
C PHE A 63 -12.62 -9.61 -20.98
N ASN A 64 -11.86 -9.33 -22.05
CA ASN A 64 -12.33 -8.68 -23.29
C ASN A 64 -13.14 -7.40 -22.99
N GLU A 65 -12.80 -6.70 -21.90
CA GLU A 65 -13.45 -5.46 -21.54
C GLU A 65 -12.87 -4.33 -22.39
N GLN A 66 -13.74 -3.58 -23.07
CA GLN A 66 -13.32 -2.38 -23.82
C GLN A 66 -12.74 -1.29 -22.90
N ILE A 67 -13.04 -1.36 -21.61
CA ILE A 67 -12.66 -0.37 -20.61
C ILE A 67 -11.80 -1.06 -19.56
N THR A 68 -10.58 -0.58 -19.38
CA THR A 68 -9.68 -1.04 -18.33
C THR A 68 -10.21 -0.62 -16.95
N PRO A 69 -9.93 -1.39 -15.88
CA PRO A 69 -10.33 -1.02 -14.54
C PRO A 69 -9.61 0.25 -14.09
N LEU A 70 -10.29 1.08 -13.29
CA LEU A 70 -9.66 2.20 -12.62
C LEU A 70 -8.83 1.69 -11.44
N ILE A 71 -7.50 1.76 -11.55
CA ILE A 71 -6.59 1.37 -10.47
C ILE A 71 -6.46 2.50 -9.45
N VAL A 72 -6.77 2.19 -8.19
CA VAL A 72 -6.68 3.12 -7.05
C VAL A 72 -5.47 2.75 -6.20
N SER A 73 -4.44 3.60 -6.18
CA SER A 73 -3.17 3.31 -5.49
C SER A 73 -2.77 4.41 -4.51
N ASP A 74 -1.85 4.09 -3.60
CA ASP A 74 -1.24 5.10 -2.71
C ASP A 74 -0.13 5.89 -3.41
N ARG A 75 0.43 6.87 -2.69
CA ARG A 75 1.60 7.65 -3.09
C ARG A 75 2.84 6.80 -3.45
N GLU A 76 2.88 5.53 -3.06
CA GLU A 76 3.99 4.64 -3.37
C GLU A 76 4.14 4.36 -4.86
N SER A 77 3.03 4.40 -5.63
CA SER A 77 3.10 4.25 -7.09
C SER A 77 3.57 5.53 -7.80
N TRP A 78 3.84 6.63 -7.08
CA TRP A 78 4.21 7.92 -7.68
C TRP A 78 5.54 7.85 -8.46
N CYS A 79 5.46 7.96 -9.77
CA CYS A 79 6.58 8.07 -10.71
C CYS A 79 6.05 8.57 -12.07
N VAL A 80 6.72 9.57 -12.64
CA VAL A 80 6.25 10.22 -13.87
C VAL A 80 6.39 9.28 -15.06
N GLU A 81 7.49 8.53 -15.14
CA GLU A 81 7.74 7.51 -16.15
C GLU A 81 6.65 6.42 -16.11
N HIS A 82 6.32 5.93 -14.92
CA HIS A 82 5.22 4.98 -14.74
C HIS A 82 3.85 5.56 -15.15
N PHE A 83 3.59 6.84 -14.88
CA PHE A 83 2.34 7.47 -15.32
C PHE A 83 2.24 7.60 -16.85
N VAL A 84 3.37 7.75 -17.54
CA VAL A 84 3.43 7.74 -19.02
C VAL A 84 3.16 6.33 -19.54
N GLU A 85 3.76 5.31 -18.94
CA GLU A 85 3.48 3.89 -19.25
C GLU A 85 1.99 3.54 -19.03
N MET A 86 1.40 4.09 -17.96
CA MET A 86 -0.02 3.95 -17.65
C MET A 86 -0.96 4.75 -18.55
N SER A 87 -0.48 5.45 -19.59
CA SER A 87 -1.32 6.28 -20.47
C SER A 87 -2.43 5.53 -21.20
N GLY A 88 -2.25 4.23 -21.46
CA GLY A 88 -3.29 3.35 -22.03
C GLY A 88 -4.24 2.73 -20.98
N TYR A 89 -3.97 2.94 -19.70
CA TYR A 89 -4.71 2.39 -18.57
C TYR A 89 -5.32 3.52 -17.72
N ARG A 90 -6.07 3.17 -16.68
CA ARG A 90 -6.77 4.15 -15.83
C ARG A 90 -6.25 4.05 -14.41
N PHE A 91 -5.84 5.19 -13.84
CA PHE A 91 -5.44 5.24 -12.44
C PHE A 91 -5.90 6.51 -11.73
N VAL A 92 -5.96 6.42 -10.41
CA VAL A 92 -6.02 7.55 -9.50
C VAL A 92 -5.09 7.27 -8.30
N THR A 93 -4.29 8.27 -7.92
CA THR A 93 -3.36 8.18 -6.78
C THR A 93 -3.26 9.52 -6.07
N TRP A 94 -2.69 9.54 -4.87
CA TRP A 94 -2.46 10.76 -4.12
C TRP A 94 -1.32 11.60 -4.73
N GLU A 95 -1.48 12.92 -4.79
CA GLU A 95 -0.42 13.84 -5.17
C GLU A 95 0.75 13.78 -4.18
N LYS A 96 1.97 13.65 -4.70
CA LYS A 96 3.21 13.79 -3.93
C LYS A 96 3.71 15.23 -4.00
N ASN A 97 4.22 15.74 -2.89
CA ASN A 97 4.75 17.11 -2.76
C ASN A 97 3.74 18.22 -3.12
N THR A 98 2.46 18.04 -2.74
CA THR A 98 1.43 19.08 -2.88
C THR A 98 1.88 20.40 -2.25
N TYR A 99 1.79 21.48 -3.01
CA TYR A 99 2.05 22.82 -2.52
C TYR A 99 0.87 23.30 -1.66
N LYS A 100 0.99 23.13 -0.34
CA LYS A 100 -0.13 23.32 0.60
C LYS A 100 -0.72 24.74 0.56
N LYS A 101 0.11 25.76 0.30
CA LYS A 101 -0.34 27.16 0.29
C LYS A 101 -1.38 27.39 -0.79
N GLU A 102 -1.09 26.97 -2.02
CA GLU A 102 -2.04 27.01 -3.17
C GLU A 102 -3.37 26.34 -2.83
N ILE A 103 -3.35 25.17 -2.18
CA ILE A 103 -4.57 24.42 -1.87
C ILE A 103 -5.38 25.07 -0.74
N ASN A 104 -4.71 25.64 0.25
CA ASN A 104 -5.37 26.29 1.38
C ASN A 104 -5.93 27.66 1.04
N GLU A 105 -5.43 28.32 -0.01
CA GLU A 105 -5.92 29.61 -0.52
C GLU A 105 -7.14 29.48 -1.46
N LEU A 106 -7.52 28.25 -1.84
CA LEU A 106 -8.73 28.02 -2.65
C LEU A 106 -9.99 28.46 -1.88
N SER A 107 -10.84 29.24 -2.55
CA SER A 107 -12.15 29.62 -2.01
C SER A 107 -13.04 28.40 -1.80
N ASP A 108 -13.75 28.38 -0.68
CA ASP A 108 -14.69 27.32 -0.29
C ASP A 108 -15.86 27.17 -1.28
N ASP A 109 -16.21 28.26 -1.98
CA ASP A 109 -17.29 28.31 -2.98
C ASP A 109 -16.97 27.54 -4.27
N LEU A 110 -15.69 27.20 -4.49
CA LEU A 110 -15.28 26.39 -5.65
C LEU A 110 -15.62 24.91 -5.48
N PHE A 111 -15.83 24.48 -4.24
CA PHE A 111 -16.04 23.07 -3.91
C PHE A 111 -17.49 22.64 -4.17
N SER A 112 -17.67 21.36 -4.47
CA SER A 112 -18.99 20.75 -4.63
C SER A 112 -19.86 20.87 -3.37
N ASP A 113 -21.13 20.50 -3.51
CA ASP A 113 -21.99 20.17 -2.38
C ASP A 113 -21.36 19.10 -1.48
N ILE A 114 -21.88 19.02 -0.24
CA ILE A 114 -21.43 18.07 0.76
C ILE A 114 -21.80 16.66 0.34
N VAL A 115 -20.82 15.76 0.36
CA VAL A 115 -20.97 14.34 0.10
C VAL A 115 -20.51 13.57 1.32
N ILE A 116 -21.33 12.64 1.80
CA ILE A 116 -20.97 11.78 2.93
C ILE A 116 -20.27 10.52 2.41
N VAL A 117 -19.02 10.32 2.83
CA VAL A 117 -18.21 9.15 2.50
C VAL A 117 -17.70 8.54 3.80
N ASN A 118 -17.95 7.25 4.02
CA ASN A 118 -17.55 6.56 5.26
C ASN A 118 -17.97 7.33 6.54
N GLU A 119 -19.22 7.81 6.56
CA GLU A 119 -19.82 8.58 7.68
C GLU A 119 -19.18 9.94 7.94
N ARG A 120 -18.32 10.43 7.04
CA ARG A 120 -17.67 11.74 7.15
C ARG A 120 -18.06 12.68 6.00
N PRO A 121 -18.23 13.98 6.27
CA PRO A 121 -18.57 14.96 5.27
C PRO A 121 -17.34 15.45 4.47
N TYR A 122 -17.45 15.41 3.15
CA TYR A 122 -16.44 15.88 2.22
C TYR A 122 -17.02 16.84 1.18
N ARG A 123 -16.17 17.69 0.62
CA ARG A 123 -16.43 18.39 -0.65
C ARG A 123 -15.27 18.19 -1.61
N PHE A 124 -15.54 18.34 -2.90
CA PHE A 124 -14.58 18.05 -3.97
C PHE A 124 -14.43 19.23 -4.92
N TYR A 125 -13.20 19.54 -5.28
CA TYR A 125 -12.87 20.53 -6.30
C TYR A 125 -11.92 19.91 -7.31
N GLU A 126 -12.17 20.10 -8.60
CA GLU A 126 -11.24 19.70 -9.67
C GLU A 126 -10.73 20.96 -10.36
N PHE A 127 -9.42 21.04 -10.54
CA PHE A 127 -8.83 22.13 -11.31
C PHE A 127 -9.29 22.04 -12.78
N PRO A 128 -9.66 23.16 -13.41
CA PRO A 128 -10.15 23.16 -14.80
C PRO A 128 -9.08 22.67 -15.79
N GLU A 129 -7.81 22.94 -15.50
CA GLU A 129 -6.67 22.52 -16.31
C GLU A 129 -5.92 21.36 -15.66
N LYS A 130 -5.43 20.43 -16.49
CA LYS A 130 -4.52 19.37 -16.05
C LYS A 130 -3.19 19.98 -15.63
N LYS A 131 -2.65 19.52 -14.50
CA LYS A 131 -1.32 19.93 -14.04
C LYS A 131 -0.25 19.09 -14.72
N GLN A 132 0.80 19.75 -15.20
CA GLN A 132 1.98 19.10 -15.75
C GLN A 132 2.91 18.65 -14.62
N TYR A 133 3.30 17.38 -14.65
CA TYR A 133 4.30 16.78 -13.77
C TYR A 133 5.51 16.37 -14.58
N GLN A 134 6.70 16.60 -14.04
CA GLN A 134 7.98 16.28 -14.68
C GLN A 134 8.82 15.42 -13.76
N ASN A 135 9.63 14.54 -14.35
CA ASN A 135 10.67 13.84 -13.59
C ASN A 135 11.80 14.80 -13.18
N ALA A 136 12.73 14.31 -12.35
CA ALA A 136 13.78 15.16 -11.78
C ALA A 136 14.65 15.86 -12.84
N ASP A 137 14.92 15.15 -13.94
CA ASP A 137 15.77 15.62 -15.04
C ASP A 137 14.99 16.41 -16.11
N LYS A 138 13.67 16.56 -15.93
CA LYS A 138 12.75 17.25 -16.86
C LYS A 138 12.75 16.70 -18.28
N THR A 139 13.10 15.43 -18.44
CA THR A 139 13.13 14.72 -19.73
C THR A 139 11.78 14.10 -20.08
N VAL A 140 10.99 13.75 -19.06
CA VAL A 140 9.67 13.13 -19.20
C VAL A 140 8.63 13.98 -18.50
N SER A 141 7.46 14.14 -19.11
CA SER A 141 6.34 14.88 -18.53
C SER A 141 4.99 14.21 -18.78
N VAL A 142 4.04 14.46 -17.88
CA VAL A 142 2.67 13.94 -17.97
C VAL A 142 1.68 14.96 -17.41
N ALA A 143 0.58 15.17 -18.13
CA ALA A 143 -0.51 16.04 -17.69
C ALA A 143 -1.61 15.22 -17.00
N LEU A 144 -1.88 15.50 -15.73
CA LEU A 144 -2.88 14.77 -14.94
C LEU A 144 -3.97 15.70 -14.44
N ARG A 145 -5.19 15.15 -14.33
CA ARG A 145 -6.30 15.79 -13.63
C ARG A 145 -5.94 15.91 -12.16
N ARG A 146 -6.38 16.97 -11.51
CA ARG A 146 -6.03 17.26 -10.11
C ARG A 146 -7.29 17.58 -9.33
N ILE A 147 -7.56 16.75 -8.33
CA ILE A 147 -8.80 16.82 -7.54
C ILE A 147 -8.43 17.02 -6.08
N VAL A 148 -8.95 18.08 -5.48
CA VAL A 148 -8.83 18.40 -4.06
C VAL A 148 -10.01 17.77 -3.33
N ILE A 149 -9.70 16.97 -2.32
CA ILE A 149 -10.68 16.33 -1.45
C ILE A 149 -10.64 17.08 -0.12
N TRP A 150 -11.68 17.84 0.19
CA TRP A 150 -11.76 18.61 1.43
C TRP A 150 -12.52 17.82 2.49
N ASN A 151 -11.79 17.38 3.52
CA ASN A 151 -12.39 16.81 4.73
C ASN A 151 -12.86 17.93 5.65
N LEU A 152 -14.18 18.04 5.85
CA LEU A 152 -14.78 19.11 6.65
C LEU A 152 -14.59 18.93 8.16
N GLU A 153 -14.33 17.71 8.65
CA GLU A 153 -14.08 17.46 10.08
C GLU A 153 -12.67 17.86 10.50
N SER A 154 -11.66 17.42 9.74
CA SER A 154 -10.25 17.71 10.06
C SER A 154 -9.72 18.98 9.39
N ASN A 155 -10.55 19.61 8.55
CA ASN A 155 -10.18 20.73 7.69
C ASN A 155 -8.90 20.49 6.86
N THR A 156 -8.71 19.25 6.39
CA THR A 156 -7.57 18.88 5.53
C THR A 156 -8.01 18.82 4.08
N ARG A 157 -7.10 19.20 3.18
CA ARG A 157 -7.33 19.23 1.73
C ARG A 157 -6.30 18.38 0.98
N PRO A 158 -6.26 17.05 1.17
CA PRO A 158 -5.43 16.19 0.34
C PRO A 158 -5.83 16.28 -1.13
N VAL A 159 -4.86 16.05 -2.01
CA VAL A 159 -5.04 16.13 -3.46
C VAL A 159 -4.78 14.75 -4.07
N CYS A 160 -5.67 14.29 -4.93
CA CYS A 160 -5.42 13.15 -5.81
C CYS A 160 -5.24 13.60 -7.26
N VAL A 161 -4.55 12.76 -8.03
CA VAL A 161 -4.30 12.94 -9.45
C VAL A 161 -4.78 11.73 -10.22
N SER A 162 -5.24 11.94 -11.45
CA SER A 162 -5.73 10.87 -12.31
C SER A 162 -5.43 11.16 -13.78
N ASN A 163 -5.16 10.10 -14.55
CA ASN A 163 -5.13 10.16 -16.00
C ASN A 163 -6.48 9.80 -16.64
N ASP A 164 -7.47 9.41 -15.85
CA ASP A 164 -8.73 8.85 -16.33
C ASP A 164 -9.49 9.87 -17.17
N ALA A 165 -9.71 9.52 -18.43
CA ALA A 165 -10.44 10.31 -19.41
C ALA A 165 -11.91 9.87 -19.57
N ILE A 166 -12.27 8.71 -19.00
CA ILE A 166 -13.61 8.12 -19.12
C ILE A 166 -14.52 8.65 -18.02
N GLU A 167 -14.11 8.51 -16.77
CA GLU A 167 -14.89 9.01 -15.64
C GLU A 167 -14.76 10.52 -15.55
N LYS A 168 -15.84 11.28 -15.70
CA LYS A 168 -15.81 12.75 -15.66
C LYS A 168 -16.13 13.30 -14.28
N ASP A 169 -16.73 12.50 -13.40
CA ASP A 169 -17.11 12.94 -12.08
C ASP A 169 -15.93 12.94 -11.10
N LYS A 170 -15.52 14.14 -10.69
CA LYS A 170 -14.53 14.35 -9.63
C LYS A 170 -14.91 13.68 -8.30
N ILE A 171 -16.21 13.60 -8.00
CA ILE A 171 -16.71 12.99 -6.76
C ILE A 171 -16.45 11.49 -6.81
N PHE A 172 -16.74 10.82 -7.92
CA PHE A 172 -16.44 9.40 -8.11
C PHE A 172 -14.96 9.09 -7.88
N LEU A 173 -14.05 9.82 -8.54
CA LEU A 173 -12.61 9.59 -8.40
C LEU A 173 -12.12 9.83 -6.97
N GLY A 174 -12.59 10.91 -6.34
CA GLY A 174 -12.26 11.23 -4.96
C GLY A 174 -12.81 10.21 -3.95
N GLN A 175 -14.04 9.73 -4.15
CA GLN A 175 -14.67 8.71 -3.32
C GLN A 175 -13.91 7.37 -3.38
N ASN A 176 -13.48 6.95 -4.56
CA ASN A 176 -12.69 5.72 -4.71
C ASN A 176 -11.35 5.81 -3.99
N MET A 177 -10.67 6.97 -4.03
CA MET A 177 -9.46 7.21 -3.23
C MET A 177 -9.73 7.11 -1.71
N LEU A 178 -10.86 7.63 -1.23
CA LEU A 178 -11.27 7.53 0.18
C LEU A 178 -11.70 6.10 0.56
N GLY A 179 -12.23 5.32 -0.40
CA GLY A 179 -12.64 3.93 -0.22
C GLY A 179 -11.48 2.99 0.14
N ARG A 180 -10.26 3.30 -0.33
CA ARG A 180 -9.05 2.52 -0.03
C ARG A 180 -8.76 2.43 1.48
N TRP A 181 -8.88 3.53 2.23
CA TRP A 181 -8.65 3.56 3.69
C TRP A 181 -9.71 2.81 4.50
N GLY A 182 -10.93 2.63 3.96
CA GLY A 182 -12.04 1.96 4.66
C GLY A 182 -12.25 0.49 4.29
N ALA A 183 -12.11 0.15 3.00
CA ALA A 183 -12.43 -1.17 2.48
C ALA A 183 -11.21 -2.09 2.39
N SER A 184 -10.12 -1.65 1.76
CA SER A 184 -8.92 -2.49 1.57
C SER A 184 -8.01 -2.56 2.81
N GLU A 185 -7.79 -1.44 3.51
CA GLU A 185 -6.88 -1.40 4.66
C GLU A 185 -7.42 -2.21 5.86
N ASN A 186 -8.72 -2.13 6.11
CA ASN A 186 -9.39 -2.99 7.10
C ASN A 186 -9.37 -4.47 6.69
N GLY A 187 -9.34 -4.78 5.39
CA GLY A 187 -9.21 -6.14 4.87
C GLY A 187 -7.95 -6.82 5.36
N PHE A 188 -6.78 -6.17 5.19
CA PHE A 188 -5.50 -6.71 5.65
C PHE A 188 -5.45 -6.95 7.15
N LYS A 189 -5.97 -6.01 7.94
CA LYS A 189 -6.05 -6.16 9.40
C LYS A 189 -6.92 -7.38 9.76
N HIS A 190 -8.09 -7.47 9.15
CA HIS A 190 -9.03 -8.54 9.42
C HIS A 190 -8.55 -9.92 8.96
N MET A 191 -7.89 -10.02 7.80
CA MET A 191 -7.28 -11.25 7.32
C MET A 191 -6.05 -11.63 8.16
N GLY A 192 -5.24 -10.65 8.55
CA GLY A 192 -4.11 -10.83 9.45
C GLY A 192 -4.52 -11.42 10.80
N ASP A 193 -5.51 -10.81 11.46
CA ASP A 193 -5.96 -11.20 12.80
C ASP A 193 -6.72 -12.53 12.81
N ARG A 194 -7.50 -12.85 11.76
CA ARG A 194 -8.38 -14.04 11.73
C ARG A 194 -7.78 -15.25 11.03
N PHE A 195 -7.05 -15.04 9.95
CA PHE A 195 -6.61 -16.11 9.06
C PHE A 195 -5.09 -16.25 9.03
N ASN A 196 -4.37 -15.37 9.75
CA ASN A 196 -2.92 -15.30 9.73
C ASN A 196 -2.40 -15.16 8.29
N LEU A 197 -2.76 -14.05 7.63
CA LEU A 197 -2.39 -13.72 6.24
C LEU A 197 -0.91 -13.96 5.89
N ASN A 198 -0.02 -13.82 6.88
CA ASN A 198 1.41 -13.99 6.73
C ASN A 198 1.90 -15.44 6.90
N TYR A 199 1.00 -16.39 7.21
CA TYR A 199 1.32 -17.80 7.35
C TYR A 199 1.74 -18.39 6.02
N VAL A 200 2.83 -19.16 6.07
CA VAL A 200 3.39 -19.85 4.92
C VAL A 200 3.57 -21.30 5.33
N PRO A 201 2.76 -22.22 4.76
CA PRO A 201 2.76 -23.62 5.21
C PRO A 201 4.11 -24.30 5.04
N LEU A 202 4.80 -24.03 3.92
CA LEU A 202 6.11 -24.57 3.62
C LEU A 202 6.98 -23.47 3.02
N ILE A 203 8.19 -23.31 3.54
CA ILE A 203 9.21 -22.43 2.99
C ILE A 203 10.28 -23.31 2.36
N LYS A 204 10.24 -23.44 1.05
CA LYS A 204 11.28 -24.09 0.26
C LYS A 204 12.07 -23.01 -0.46
N VAL A 205 13.40 -23.11 -0.45
CA VAL A 205 14.27 -22.26 -1.28
C VAL A 205 14.71 -23.11 -2.45
N THR A 206 14.52 -22.60 -3.67
CA THR A 206 14.60 -23.41 -4.89
C THR A 206 15.92 -23.17 -5.63
N GLU A 207 15.98 -22.08 -6.37
CA GLU A 207 17.02 -21.79 -7.36
C GLU A 207 17.64 -20.40 -7.15
N ASP A 208 18.68 -20.10 -7.95
CA ASP A 208 19.24 -18.76 -8.00
C ASP A 208 18.20 -17.81 -8.61
N SER A 209 17.96 -16.68 -7.95
CA SER A 209 17.12 -15.63 -8.51
C SER A 209 17.73 -15.13 -9.83
N GLU A 210 16.88 -14.81 -10.80
CA GLU A 210 17.33 -14.10 -12.00
C GLU A 210 17.83 -12.70 -11.61
N ASN A 211 17.21 -12.10 -10.58
CA ASN A 211 17.65 -10.85 -10.00
C ASN A 211 18.81 -11.08 -9.03
N GLN A 212 20.01 -10.77 -9.49
CA GLN A 212 21.24 -10.80 -8.68
C GLN A 212 21.78 -9.41 -8.40
N GLU A 213 21.01 -8.37 -8.70
CA GLU A 213 21.42 -7.00 -8.49
C GLU A 213 21.44 -6.65 -7.01
N MET A 214 22.51 -5.98 -6.58
CA MET A 214 22.57 -5.37 -5.28
C MET A 214 23.19 -3.98 -5.33
N LYS A 215 22.86 -3.18 -4.31
CA LYS A 215 23.49 -1.87 -4.15
C LYS A 215 24.99 -2.07 -3.93
N ASN A 216 25.79 -1.42 -4.77
CA ASN A 216 27.24 -1.54 -4.73
C ASN A 216 27.76 -1.10 -3.34
N PRO A 217 28.47 -1.98 -2.61
CA PRO A 217 29.02 -1.64 -1.30
C PRO A 217 29.95 -0.42 -1.33
N LEU A 218 30.74 -0.27 -2.40
CA LEU A 218 31.62 0.89 -2.61
C LEU A 218 30.79 2.16 -2.79
N PHE A 219 29.78 2.13 -3.67
CA PHE A 219 28.88 3.27 -3.86
C PHE A 219 28.20 3.69 -2.54
N LYS A 220 27.76 2.71 -1.74
CA LYS A 220 27.15 2.96 -0.43
C LYS A 220 28.12 3.62 0.54
N GLN A 221 29.36 3.14 0.62
CA GLN A 221 30.40 3.72 1.48
C GLN A 221 30.75 5.14 1.04
N THR A 222 30.98 5.37 -0.25
CA THR A 222 31.30 6.68 -0.82
C THR A 222 30.14 7.66 -0.65
N SER A 223 28.88 7.22 -0.83
CA SER A 223 27.69 8.03 -0.56
C SER A 223 27.57 8.41 0.93
N ALA A 224 27.96 7.51 1.84
CA ALA A 224 27.98 7.81 3.27
C ALA A 224 29.06 8.86 3.61
N LYS A 225 30.24 8.76 3.00
CA LYS A 225 31.31 9.78 3.11
C LYS A 225 30.82 11.15 2.64
N LYS A 226 30.19 11.22 1.45
CA LYS A 226 29.58 12.45 0.92
C LYS A 226 28.65 13.10 1.95
N ARG A 227 27.74 12.32 2.54
CA ARG A 227 26.78 12.81 3.54
C ARG A 227 27.48 13.32 4.81
N THR A 228 28.55 12.67 5.25
CA THR A 228 29.36 13.13 6.39
C THR A 228 30.00 14.48 6.11
N ILE A 229 30.58 14.66 4.92
CA ILE A 229 31.21 15.92 4.48
C ILE A 229 30.15 17.04 4.38
N GLU A 230 28.99 16.77 3.76
CA GLU A 230 27.88 17.74 3.67
C GLU A 230 27.40 18.20 5.06
N ASN A 231 27.29 17.27 6.02
CA ASN A 231 26.94 17.60 7.40
C ASN A 231 28.05 18.42 8.10
N GLY A 232 29.32 18.14 7.80
CA GLY A 232 30.47 18.90 8.28
C GLY A 232 30.46 20.34 7.76
N LEU A 233 30.28 20.51 6.44
CA LEU A 233 30.14 21.81 5.79
C LEU A 233 29.00 22.62 6.40
N GLN A 234 27.82 22.01 6.61
CA GLN A 234 26.69 22.71 7.21
C GLN A 234 27.01 23.22 8.63
N LYS A 235 27.75 22.45 9.43
CA LYS A 235 28.19 22.87 10.77
C LYS A 235 29.16 24.06 10.69
N ILE A 236 30.11 24.03 9.76
CA ILE A 236 31.07 25.12 9.56
C ILE A 236 30.35 26.38 9.09
N ILE A 237 29.43 26.27 8.12
CA ILE A 237 28.63 27.39 7.62
C ILE A 237 27.83 28.04 8.75
N ASN A 238 27.17 27.24 9.59
CA ASN A 238 26.44 27.76 10.75
C ASN A 238 27.38 28.46 11.73
N THR A 239 28.55 27.86 12.01
CA THR A 239 29.53 28.45 12.92
C THR A 239 30.13 29.75 12.36
N LEU A 240 30.34 29.83 11.05
CA LEU A 240 30.81 31.03 10.36
C LEU A 240 29.79 32.18 10.43
N ALA A 241 28.49 31.87 10.45
CA ALA A 241 27.44 32.89 10.60
C ALA A 241 27.50 33.59 11.97
N ASP A 242 27.95 32.88 13.02
CA ASP A 242 28.01 33.39 14.39
C ASP A 242 29.36 34.04 14.76
N VAL A 243 30.37 33.94 13.89
CA VAL A 243 31.74 34.43 14.17
C VAL A 243 32.00 35.74 13.42
N ALA A 244 32.16 36.83 14.18
CA ALA A 244 32.54 38.13 13.66
C ALA A 244 33.98 38.17 13.10
N GLU A 245 34.21 39.03 12.11
CA GLU A 245 35.56 39.35 11.64
C GLU A 245 36.33 40.16 12.68
N ILE A 246 37.59 39.79 12.90
CA ILE A 246 38.50 40.48 13.84
C ILE A 246 39.63 41.08 13.03
N TYR A 247 39.87 42.37 13.22
CA TYR A 247 40.91 43.13 12.52
C TYR A 247 42.09 43.44 13.46
N ASN A 248 43.27 43.58 12.87
CA ASN A 248 44.48 44.09 13.52
C ASN A 248 44.39 45.62 13.71
N LYS A 249 45.30 46.20 14.49
CA LYS A 249 45.35 47.66 14.73
C LYS A 249 45.63 48.48 13.46
N ASP A 250 46.14 47.85 12.41
CA ASP A 250 46.42 48.43 11.09
C ASP A 250 45.23 48.30 10.11
N GLY A 251 44.09 47.74 10.55
CA GLY A 251 42.90 47.52 9.71
C GLY A 251 42.94 46.24 8.88
N SER A 252 44.04 45.47 8.89
CA SER A 252 44.12 44.18 8.19
C SER A 252 43.33 43.10 8.93
N VAL A 253 42.72 42.16 8.19
CA VAL A 253 42.05 41.00 8.82
C VAL A 253 43.08 40.15 9.55
N ARG A 254 42.82 39.83 10.82
CA ARG A 254 43.78 39.07 11.64
C ARG A 254 43.94 37.65 11.13
N SER A 255 45.08 37.37 10.47
CA SER A 255 45.43 36.09 9.79
C SER A 255 45.21 34.79 10.59
N ASN A 256 45.22 34.86 11.93
CA ASN A 256 45.06 33.71 12.83
C ASN A 256 43.69 33.68 13.52
N SER A 257 42.70 34.40 12.97
CA SER A 257 41.35 34.44 13.53
C SER A 257 40.65 33.09 13.41
N LYS A 258 39.75 32.80 14.36
CA LYS A 258 38.86 31.64 14.32
C LYS A 258 38.10 31.57 12.97
N ARG A 259 37.74 32.72 12.42
CA ARG A 259 37.03 32.82 11.14
C ARG A 259 37.86 32.37 9.95
N GLN A 260 39.13 32.75 9.86
CA GLN A 260 40.00 32.29 8.76
C GLN A 260 40.28 30.79 8.82
N ARG A 261 40.42 30.22 10.02
CA ARG A 261 40.55 28.76 10.18
C ARG A 261 39.31 28.03 9.65
N LEU A 262 38.12 28.52 10.02
CA LEU A 262 36.84 27.96 9.54
C LEU A 262 36.65 28.15 8.02
N LEU A 263 37.12 29.25 7.43
CA LEU A 263 37.09 29.44 5.98
C LEU A 263 38.03 28.47 5.25
N HIS A 264 39.21 28.20 5.82
CA HIS A 264 40.13 27.21 5.26
C HIS A 264 39.55 25.79 5.35
N GLU A 265 39.05 25.40 6.52
CA GLU A 265 38.39 24.10 6.73
C GLU A 265 37.16 23.94 5.83
N ARG A 266 36.41 25.01 5.58
CA ARG A 266 35.33 25.01 4.59
C ARG A 266 35.85 24.71 3.19
N SER A 267 36.92 25.37 2.75
CA SER A 267 37.51 25.15 1.42
C SER A 267 37.97 23.71 1.27
N GLU A 268 38.65 23.15 2.27
CA GLU A 268 39.11 21.76 2.26
C GLU A 268 37.94 20.77 2.13
N LEU A 269 36.86 20.97 2.88
CA LEU A 269 35.67 20.13 2.78
C LEU A 269 34.90 20.33 1.46
N GLU A 270 34.92 21.52 0.87
CA GLU A 270 34.34 21.78 -0.46
C GLU A 270 35.10 21.02 -1.55
N ASP A 271 36.43 21.01 -1.48
CA ASP A 271 37.30 20.25 -2.39
C ASP A 271 37.13 18.73 -2.21
N GLU A 272 37.08 18.25 -0.96
CA GLU A 272 36.81 16.84 -0.66
C GLU A 272 35.43 16.42 -1.17
N LEU A 273 34.41 17.27 -1.00
CA LEU A 273 33.07 17.02 -1.51
C LEU A 273 33.05 16.92 -3.04
N ALA A 274 33.80 17.78 -3.74
CA ALA A 274 33.92 17.74 -5.19
C ALA A 274 34.57 16.43 -5.66
N ALA A 275 35.68 16.02 -5.02
CA ALA A 275 36.36 14.76 -5.34
C ALA A 275 35.46 13.53 -5.11
N VAL A 276 34.74 13.47 -3.98
CA VAL A 276 33.83 12.37 -3.66
C VAL A 276 32.63 12.32 -4.62
N LYS A 277 32.12 13.48 -5.06
CA LYS A 277 31.07 13.54 -6.09
C LYS A 277 31.54 12.97 -7.42
N GLU A 278 32.79 13.19 -7.78
CA GLU A 278 33.33 12.67 -9.04
C GLU A 278 33.59 11.17 -9.00
N GLN A 279 34.10 10.67 -7.87
CA GLN A 279 34.18 9.23 -7.64
C GLN A 279 32.80 8.55 -7.73
N LEU A 280 31.74 9.19 -7.23
CA LEU A 280 30.38 8.64 -7.31
C LEU A 280 29.82 8.58 -8.73
N LYS A 281 30.34 9.36 -9.69
CA LYS A 281 29.92 9.26 -11.09
C LYS A 281 30.50 8.03 -11.78
N GLU A 282 31.70 7.61 -11.37
CA GLU A 282 32.40 6.46 -11.97
C GLU A 282 31.95 5.13 -11.36
N ILE A 283 31.52 5.14 -10.10
CA ILE A 283 31.07 3.93 -9.41
C ILE A 283 29.59 3.65 -9.76
N PRO A 284 29.25 2.49 -10.34
CA PRO A 284 27.86 2.15 -10.60
C PRO A 284 27.09 1.99 -9.27
N GLU A 285 25.87 2.51 -9.21
CA GLU A 285 25.04 2.42 -8.01
C GLU A 285 24.66 0.96 -7.66
N ARG A 286 24.49 0.12 -8.69
CA ARG A 286 24.09 -1.28 -8.62
C ARG A 286 25.14 -2.14 -9.33
N ILE A 287 25.37 -3.33 -8.80
CA ILE A 287 26.25 -4.35 -9.38
C ILE A 287 25.53 -5.69 -9.39
N ASN A 288 25.89 -6.55 -10.33
CA ASN A 288 25.37 -7.91 -10.43
C ASN A 288 26.34 -8.91 -9.79
N LEU A 289 25.84 -9.73 -8.85
CA LEU A 289 26.67 -10.70 -8.15
C LEU A 289 27.27 -11.78 -9.05
N LYS A 290 26.63 -12.09 -10.19
CA LYS A 290 27.15 -13.08 -11.15
C LYS A 290 28.43 -12.61 -11.84
N ASP A 291 28.60 -11.29 -11.98
CA ASP A 291 29.65 -10.71 -12.81
C ASP A 291 30.86 -10.23 -12.00
N GLU A 292 30.68 -9.82 -10.74
CA GLU A 292 31.70 -9.06 -9.99
C GLU A 292 32.28 -9.74 -8.75
N THR A 293 31.69 -10.84 -8.25
CA THR A 293 32.08 -11.40 -6.95
C THR A 293 32.31 -12.90 -6.97
N ASP A 294 33.57 -13.30 -7.14
CA ASP A 294 34.00 -14.68 -6.85
C ASP A 294 33.74 -15.00 -5.35
N GLY A 295 32.80 -15.90 -5.10
CA GLY A 295 32.56 -16.48 -3.77
C GLY A 295 31.45 -15.84 -2.92
N GLU A 296 30.77 -14.77 -3.35
CA GLU A 296 29.54 -14.35 -2.69
C GLU A 296 28.38 -15.30 -3.02
N LYS A 297 27.54 -15.58 -2.01
CA LYS A 297 26.32 -16.37 -2.24
C LYS A 297 25.37 -15.60 -3.15
N SER A 298 24.89 -16.25 -4.20
CA SER A 298 23.77 -15.78 -5.02
C SER A 298 22.53 -15.56 -4.16
N PHE A 299 21.70 -14.60 -4.56
CA PHE A 299 20.33 -14.54 -4.08
C PHE A 299 19.55 -15.75 -4.57
N LYS A 300 18.72 -16.30 -3.69
CA LYS A 300 17.85 -17.43 -3.98
C LYS A 300 16.39 -17.02 -3.99
N VAL A 301 15.60 -17.75 -4.76
CA VAL A 301 14.13 -17.64 -4.80
C VAL A 301 13.50 -18.49 -3.70
N ILE A 302 12.49 -17.93 -3.05
CA ILE A 302 11.61 -18.70 -2.16
C ILE A 302 10.45 -19.22 -2.99
N ASP A 303 10.21 -20.53 -2.92
CA ASP A 303 9.10 -21.19 -3.58
C ASP A 303 7.76 -20.51 -3.24
N GLN A 304 6.98 -20.25 -4.29
CA GLN A 304 5.75 -19.50 -4.20
C GLN A 304 4.50 -20.38 -4.21
N GLU A 305 4.59 -21.62 -4.72
CA GLU A 305 3.43 -22.46 -5.01
C GLU A 305 2.55 -22.69 -3.78
N THR A 306 3.16 -23.11 -2.67
CA THR A 306 2.42 -23.40 -1.45
C THR A 306 1.76 -22.14 -0.87
N LYS A 307 2.44 -20.98 -0.95
CA LYS A 307 1.88 -19.71 -0.48
C LYS A 307 0.77 -19.22 -1.40
N ASN A 308 0.92 -19.36 -2.71
CA ASN A 308 -0.10 -18.99 -3.68
C ASN A 308 -1.39 -19.80 -3.46
N LEU A 309 -1.29 -21.12 -3.26
CA LEU A 309 -2.46 -21.95 -2.95
C LEU A 309 -3.11 -21.52 -1.62
N PHE A 310 -2.30 -21.24 -0.60
CA PHE A 310 -2.80 -20.80 0.70
C PHE A 310 -3.49 -19.43 0.61
N ASP A 311 -2.93 -18.48 -0.14
CA ASP A 311 -3.50 -17.16 -0.37
C ASP A 311 -4.77 -17.20 -1.23
N LEU A 312 -4.84 -18.12 -2.19
CA LEU A 312 -6.05 -18.36 -2.95
C LEU A 312 -7.19 -18.78 -2.02
N VAL A 313 -6.96 -19.77 -1.17
CA VAL A 313 -7.96 -20.24 -0.20
C VAL A 313 -8.35 -19.12 0.78
N GLN A 314 -7.37 -18.36 1.29
CA GLN A 314 -7.65 -17.23 2.18
C GLN A 314 -8.47 -16.14 1.50
N SER A 315 -8.18 -15.84 0.23
CA SER A 315 -8.91 -14.85 -0.56
C SER A 315 -10.36 -15.31 -0.79
N MET A 316 -10.57 -16.60 -1.09
CA MET A 316 -11.91 -17.19 -1.20
C MET A 316 -12.69 -17.09 0.12
N VAL A 317 -12.05 -17.45 1.24
CA VAL A 317 -12.67 -17.35 2.57
C VAL A 317 -13.01 -15.91 2.93
N TRP A 318 -12.12 -14.96 2.63
CA TRP A 318 -12.37 -13.54 2.83
C TRP A 318 -13.56 -13.05 2.03
N ASN A 319 -13.62 -13.39 0.74
CA ASN A 319 -14.72 -13.00 -0.14
C ASN A 319 -16.06 -13.62 0.30
N ALA A 320 -16.06 -14.90 0.69
CA ALA A 320 -17.23 -15.56 1.25
C ALA A 320 -17.71 -14.84 2.52
N ARG A 321 -16.78 -14.44 3.39
CA ARG A 321 -17.09 -13.68 4.60
C ARG A 321 -17.67 -12.30 4.29
N ARG A 322 -17.16 -11.58 3.28
CA ARG A 322 -17.76 -10.32 2.79
C ARG A 322 -19.19 -10.52 2.31
N THR A 323 -19.47 -11.61 1.60
CA THR A 323 -20.83 -11.99 1.21
C THR A 323 -21.73 -12.23 2.42
N LEU A 324 -21.26 -12.90 3.47
CA LEU A 324 -22.03 -13.08 4.71
C LEU A 324 -22.30 -11.74 5.42
N ILE A 325 -21.35 -10.80 5.42
CA ILE A 325 -21.57 -9.44 5.96
C ILE A 325 -22.64 -8.72 5.15
N ASP A 326 -22.62 -8.85 3.82
CA ASP A 326 -23.61 -8.24 2.92
C ASP A 326 -25.02 -8.83 3.05
N MET A 327 -25.14 -10.07 3.50
CA MET A 327 -26.41 -10.69 3.90
C MET A 327 -26.83 -10.18 5.29
N LEU A 328 -25.93 -10.22 6.26
CA LEU A 328 -26.19 -9.81 7.64
C LEU A 328 -26.64 -8.35 7.77
N LYS A 329 -26.06 -7.43 6.97
CA LYS A 329 -26.43 -5.99 6.99
C LYS A 329 -27.89 -5.71 6.64
N ARG A 330 -28.59 -6.65 5.99
CA ARG A 330 -30.02 -6.53 5.67
C ARG A 330 -30.91 -6.82 6.87
N HIS A 331 -30.36 -7.49 7.89
CA HIS A 331 -31.06 -7.88 9.11
C HIS A 331 -30.52 -7.19 10.36
N TYR A 332 -29.48 -6.37 10.23
CA TYR A 332 -28.86 -5.65 11.33
C TYR A 332 -28.31 -4.29 10.87
N SER A 333 -28.78 -3.21 11.50
CA SER A 333 -28.56 -1.85 11.03
C SER A 333 -27.25 -1.20 11.49
N ASP A 334 -26.66 -1.63 12.62
CA ASP A 334 -25.41 -1.02 13.12
C ASP A 334 -24.18 -1.56 12.38
N LYS A 335 -23.63 -0.75 11.48
CA LYS A 335 -22.47 -1.12 10.64
C LYS A 335 -21.21 -1.42 11.45
N ARG A 336 -21.04 -0.80 12.61
CA ARG A 336 -19.82 -0.92 13.45
C ARG A 336 -19.71 -2.31 14.07
N ASP A 337 -20.85 -2.94 14.32
CA ASP A 337 -20.95 -4.23 14.98
C ASP A 337 -21.04 -5.40 13.99
N LEU A 338 -21.30 -5.18 12.69
CA LEU A 338 -21.54 -6.26 11.72
C LEU A 338 -20.44 -7.32 11.68
N VAL A 339 -19.18 -6.89 11.69
CA VAL A 339 -18.03 -7.79 11.62
C VAL A 339 -17.93 -8.64 12.90
N ASN A 340 -18.15 -8.01 14.06
CA ASN A 340 -18.10 -8.68 15.37
C ASN A 340 -19.30 -9.61 15.57
N LEU A 341 -20.48 -9.20 15.11
CA LEU A 341 -21.69 -10.01 15.16
C LEU A 341 -21.55 -11.25 14.27
N LEU A 342 -20.99 -11.11 13.06
CA LEU A 342 -20.69 -12.27 12.22
C LEU A 342 -19.68 -13.21 12.89
N ASP A 343 -18.64 -12.67 13.54
CA ASP A 343 -17.71 -13.48 14.33
C ASP A 343 -18.43 -14.25 15.44
N HIS A 344 -19.33 -13.59 16.17
CA HIS A 344 -20.10 -14.20 17.23
C HIS A 344 -21.01 -15.33 16.70
N ILE A 345 -21.73 -15.08 15.59
CA ILE A 345 -22.57 -16.10 14.93
C ILE A 345 -21.72 -17.29 14.45
N SER A 346 -20.58 -17.03 13.80
CA SER A 346 -19.73 -18.08 13.24
C SER A 346 -19.03 -18.94 14.30
N ARG A 347 -18.91 -18.43 15.53
CA ARG A 347 -18.33 -19.13 16.68
C ARG A 347 -19.39 -19.68 17.63
N CYS A 348 -20.68 -19.51 17.32
CA CYS A 348 -21.74 -20.10 18.12
C CYS A 348 -21.55 -21.61 18.22
N HIS A 349 -21.76 -22.13 19.44
CA HIS A 349 -21.95 -23.55 19.60
C HIS A 349 -23.17 -24.01 18.81
N GLY A 350 -23.18 -25.28 18.48
CA GLY A 350 -24.20 -25.87 17.65
C GLY A 350 -23.92 -27.34 17.46
N TRP A 351 -24.82 -28.00 16.75
CA TRP A 351 -24.65 -29.41 16.40
C TRP A 351 -24.86 -29.63 14.92
N VAL A 352 -24.15 -30.62 14.40
CA VAL A 352 -24.22 -31.04 13.00
C VAL A 352 -24.76 -32.46 12.95
N LYS A 353 -25.79 -32.68 12.15
CA LYS A 353 -26.33 -34.02 11.88
C LYS A 353 -26.39 -34.25 10.39
N THR A 354 -25.80 -35.36 9.96
CA THR A 354 -25.79 -35.76 8.56
C THR A 354 -26.79 -36.88 8.33
N THR A 355 -27.55 -36.80 7.24
CA THR A 355 -28.46 -37.84 6.76
C THR A 355 -28.07 -38.26 5.34
N HIS A 356 -28.84 -39.14 4.70
CA HIS A 356 -28.65 -39.50 3.30
C HIS A 356 -28.87 -38.32 2.34
N HIS A 357 -29.78 -37.39 2.67
CA HIS A 357 -30.21 -36.32 1.76
C HIS A 357 -29.77 -34.91 2.18
N ALA A 358 -29.38 -34.71 3.44
CA ALA A 358 -29.07 -33.38 3.95
C ALA A 358 -28.04 -33.38 5.08
N VAL A 359 -27.36 -32.25 5.23
CA VAL A 359 -26.54 -31.89 6.40
C VAL A 359 -27.28 -30.79 7.15
N PHE A 360 -27.73 -31.13 8.36
CA PHE A 360 -28.39 -30.20 9.27
C PHE A 360 -27.36 -29.56 10.18
N VAL A 361 -27.36 -28.23 10.23
CA VAL A 361 -26.51 -27.43 11.10
C VAL A 361 -27.42 -26.58 11.97
N GLN A 362 -27.47 -26.85 13.27
CA GLN A 362 -28.23 -26.03 14.21
C GLN A 362 -27.28 -25.23 15.07
N LEU A 363 -27.38 -23.90 15.01
CA LEU A 363 -26.64 -22.99 15.86
C LEU A 363 -27.44 -22.67 17.13
N GLU A 364 -26.76 -22.48 18.25
CA GLU A 364 -27.38 -21.97 19.47
C GLU A 364 -27.87 -20.52 19.26
N PRO A 365 -29.02 -20.16 19.85
CA PRO A 365 -29.56 -18.81 19.73
C PRO A 365 -28.72 -17.82 20.52
N LEU A 366 -28.36 -16.71 19.89
CA LEU A 366 -27.71 -15.61 20.60
C LEU A 366 -28.59 -15.04 21.73
N ASP A 367 -27.96 -14.59 22.82
CA ASP A 367 -28.67 -14.12 24.01
C ASP A 367 -29.42 -12.82 23.77
N VAL A 368 -28.75 -11.87 23.10
CA VAL A 368 -29.31 -10.54 22.85
C VAL A 368 -30.40 -10.65 21.75
N PRO A 369 -31.65 -10.22 22.01
CA PRO A 369 -32.76 -10.39 21.06
C PRO A 369 -32.49 -9.83 19.66
N ARG A 370 -31.88 -8.64 19.55
CA ARG A 370 -31.53 -8.03 18.26
C ARG A 370 -30.50 -8.87 17.48
N TYR A 371 -29.52 -9.46 18.16
CA TYR A 371 -28.51 -10.31 17.53
C TYR A 371 -29.10 -11.65 17.12
N ARG A 372 -30.01 -12.21 17.93
CA ARG A 372 -30.75 -13.42 17.59
C ARG A 372 -31.64 -13.22 16.36
N ALA A 373 -32.32 -12.07 16.26
CA ALA A 373 -33.13 -11.74 15.09
C ALA A 373 -32.25 -11.66 13.83
N ALA A 374 -31.10 -10.98 13.91
CA ALA A 374 -30.13 -10.91 12.81
C ALA A 374 -29.55 -12.30 12.43
N GLN A 375 -29.22 -13.13 13.43
CA GLN A 375 -28.77 -14.51 13.23
C GLN A 375 -29.83 -15.34 12.48
N LYS A 376 -31.10 -15.26 12.90
CA LYS A 376 -32.21 -15.95 12.21
C LYS A 376 -32.36 -15.46 10.77
N GLY A 377 -32.27 -14.16 10.54
CA GLY A 377 -32.32 -13.58 9.18
C GLY A 377 -31.22 -14.13 8.29
N LEU A 378 -29.96 -14.07 8.75
CA LEU A 378 -28.81 -14.62 8.01
C LEU A 378 -28.99 -16.11 7.71
N ILE A 379 -29.45 -16.92 8.68
CA ILE A 379 -29.66 -18.35 8.51
C ILE A 379 -30.77 -18.64 7.47
N ASN A 380 -31.82 -17.84 7.43
CA ASN A 380 -32.87 -17.96 6.41
C ASN A 380 -32.32 -17.64 5.01
N GLU A 381 -31.50 -16.59 4.88
CA GLU A 381 -30.82 -16.30 3.60
C GLU A 381 -29.89 -17.43 3.18
N LEU A 382 -29.09 -17.99 4.09
CA LEU A 382 -28.23 -19.14 3.79
C LEU A 382 -29.01 -20.34 3.28
N ASN A 383 -30.16 -20.66 3.89
CA ASN A 383 -31.04 -21.72 3.43
C ASN A 383 -31.64 -21.45 2.04
N SER A 384 -31.86 -20.17 1.70
CA SER A 384 -32.40 -19.76 0.41
C SER A 384 -31.43 -20.03 -0.75
N LEU A 385 -30.12 -20.10 -0.48
CA LEU A 385 -29.10 -20.47 -1.46
C LEU A 385 -29.23 -21.91 -1.95
N LYS A 386 -29.95 -22.77 -1.20
CA LYS A 386 -30.12 -24.21 -1.49
C LYS A 386 -28.77 -24.89 -1.76
N ALA A 387 -27.75 -24.54 -0.99
CA ALA A 387 -26.40 -25.05 -1.19
C ALA A 387 -26.34 -26.58 -1.07
N CYS A 388 -25.69 -27.23 -2.04
CA CYS A 388 -25.55 -28.68 -2.12
C CYS A 388 -24.07 -29.08 -2.07
N LEU A 389 -23.77 -30.18 -1.39
CA LEU A 389 -22.49 -30.86 -1.48
C LEU A 389 -22.34 -31.59 -2.82
N PRO A 390 -21.12 -31.92 -3.25
CA PRO A 390 -20.88 -32.70 -4.48
C PRO A 390 -21.62 -34.04 -4.53
N ASN A 391 -21.93 -34.62 -3.37
CA ASN A 391 -22.71 -35.86 -3.25
C ASN A 391 -24.25 -35.64 -3.23
N GLY A 392 -24.73 -34.45 -3.58
CA GLY A 392 -26.15 -34.12 -3.67
C GLY A 392 -26.84 -33.79 -2.34
N LYS A 393 -26.14 -33.84 -1.20
CA LYS A 393 -26.74 -33.48 0.09
C LYS A 393 -26.94 -31.97 0.21
N VAL A 394 -28.13 -31.55 0.63
CA VAL A 394 -28.46 -30.13 0.83
C VAL A 394 -28.07 -29.67 2.24
N PHE A 395 -27.53 -28.47 2.37
CA PHE A 395 -27.35 -27.84 3.68
C PHE A 395 -28.66 -27.25 4.20
N LYS A 396 -28.95 -27.51 5.48
CA LYS A 396 -30.09 -26.95 6.20
C LYS A 396 -29.62 -26.35 7.52
N PHE A 397 -29.60 -25.04 7.58
CA PHE A 397 -29.23 -24.28 8.76
C PHE A 397 -30.45 -23.97 9.63
N SER A 398 -30.30 -23.95 10.94
CA SER A 398 -31.36 -23.52 11.86
C SER A 398 -30.77 -22.84 13.10
N VAL A 399 -31.60 -22.06 13.79
CA VAL A 399 -31.26 -21.47 15.09
C VAL A 399 -32.10 -22.17 16.14
N GLY A 400 -31.47 -22.66 17.21
CA GLY A 400 -32.17 -23.33 18.30
C GLY A 400 -33.17 -22.43 19.02
N ASN A 401 -34.13 -23.06 19.71
CA ASN A 401 -35.04 -22.36 20.59
C ASN A 401 -34.36 -22.12 21.93
N LYS A 402 -34.39 -20.88 22.43
CA LYS A 402 -34.00 -20.60 23.80
C LYS A 402 -35.14 -21.11 24.68
N LYS A 403 -34.85 -21.98 25.65
CA LYS A 403 -35.83 -22.27 26.70
C LYS A 403 -36.11 -20.96 27.42
N GLU A 404 -37.35 -20.50 27.39
CA GLU A 404 -37.81 -19.43 28.27
C GLU A 404 -37.70 -20.00 29.69
N THR A 405 -36.72 -19.51 30.45
CA THR A 405 -36.59 -19.73 31.89
C THR A 405 -37.28 -18.63 32.63
#